data_AF-A0A3D1EPQ7-F1
#
_entry.id   AF-A0A3D1EPQ7-F1
#
_cell.length_a   1.000
_cell.length_b   1.000
_cell.length_c   1.000
_cell.angle_alpha   90.00
_cell.angle_beta   90.00
_cell.angle_gamma   90.00
#
_symmetry.space_group_name_H-M   'P 1'
#
loop_
_entity.id
_entity.type
_entity.pdbx_description
1 polymer ?
#
loop_
_entity_poly.entity_id
_entity_poly.type
_entity_poly.pdbx_seq_one_letter_code
_entity_poly.pdbx_strand_id
1 'polypeptide(L)'
;LIVPCAAGRLWSTRLFDVLMISGLIGGISGWFGAALSSSLPNLPTGPVIVLVAGAIFLLSLFLAPRRGIISSQWSAYRRNQRIAEDHALEHFIDHEDSVSIHGLIELFSVRGWSARKINRLMRRLQAKHFVEFSSSVWSLTPTGRSRGLTIQRNHRLWTQYLISHADVAANHVDWSVDQVEHVLSEDLVAQLEDQLQLGSTP
;
A
#
# COMPACT_ATOMS: atom_id res chain seq x y z
N LEU A 1 -25.24 -9.86 -21.20
CA LEU A 1 -23.95 -9.73 -21.91
C LEU A 1 -23.13 -8.51 -21.41
N ILE A 2 -23.06 -8.27 -20.09
CA ILE A 2 -22.42 -7.08 -19.48
C ILE A 2 -21.25 -7.48 -18.55
N VAL A 3 -21.36 -8.68 -17.97
CA VAL A 3 -20.43 -9.28 -17.02
C VAL A 3 -18.96 -9.36 -17.50
N PRO A 4 -18.64 -9.76 -18.75
CA PRO A 4 -17.25 -9.86 -19.19
C PRO A 4 -16.59 -8.49 -19.45
N CYS A 5 -17.36 -7.48 -19.87
CA CYS A 5 -16.85 -6.11 -20.03
C CYS A 5 -16.54 -5.45 -18.68
N ALA A 6 -17.37 -5.73 -17.66
CA ALA A 6 -17.12 -5.26 -16.31
C ALA A 6 -15.84 -5.91 -15.72
N ALA A 7 -15.68 -7.24 -15.84
CA ALA A 7 -14.51 -7.97 -15.34
C ALA A 7 -13.18 -7.50 -15.95
N GLY A 8 -13.11 -7.30 -17.26
CA GLY A 8 -11.87 -6.85 -17.90
C GLY A 8 -11.44 -5.46 -17.39
N ARG A 9 -12.39 -4.54 -17.21
CA ARG A 9 -12.13 -3.21 -16.62
C ARG A 9 -11.63 -3.26 -15.17
N LEU A 10 -11.86 -4.37 -14.44
CA LEU A 10 -11.29 -4.55 -13.12
C LEU A 10 -9.79 -4.92 -13.16
N TRP A 11 -9.29 -5.48 -14.25
CA TRP A 11 -7.90 -5.96 -14.36
C TRP A 11 -6.93 -4.96 -15.03
N SER A 12 -7.39 -4.21 -16.02
CA SER A 12 -6.52 -3.28 -16.76
C SER A 12 -7.25 -1.99 -17.16
N THR A 13 -6.52 -0.89 -17.18
CA THR A 13 -6.94 0.39 -17.76
C THR A 13 -6.65 0.46 -19.26
N ARG A 14 -5.91 -0.53 -19.82
CA ARG A 14 -5.62 -0.63 -21.25
C ARG A 14 -6.64 -1.56 -21.92
N LEU A 15 -7.39 -1.01 -22.90
CA LEU A 15 -8.47 -1.70 -23.62
C LEU A 15 -8.08 -3.06 -24.21
N PHE A 16 -6.83 -3.22 -24.63
CA PHE A 16 -6.36 -4.45 -25.27
C PHE A 16 -6.26 -5.63 -24.28
N ASP A 17 -5.78 -5.38 -23.07
CA ASP A 17 -5.67 -6.41 -22.02
C ASP A 17 -7.05 -6.86 -21.54
N VAL A 18 -7.98 -5.90 -21.42
CA VAL A 18 -9.41 -6.15 -21.12
C VAL A 18 -10.00 -7.10 -22.15
N LEU A 19 -9.72 -6.87 -23.43
CA LEU A 19 -10.28 -7.66 -24.54
C LEU A 19 -9.71 -9.09 -24.57
N MET A 20 -8.38 -9.24 -24.40
CA MET A 20 -7.71 -10.54 -24.38
C MET A 20 -8.15 -11.40 -23.19
N ILE A 21 -8.24 -10.82 -21.99
CA ILE A 21 -8.63 -11.53 -20.77
C ILE A 21 -10.10 -11.93 -20.85
N SER A 22 -10.99 -11.02 -21.25
CA SER A 22 -12.42 -11.33 -21.39
C SER A 22 -12.68 -12.34 -22.51
N GLY A 23 -11.88 -12.32 -23.59
CA GLY A 23 -11.93 -13.30 -24.68
C GLY A 23 -11.47 -14.70 -24.25
N LEU A 24 -10.37 -14.80 -23.50
CA LEU A 24 -9.87 -16.06 -22.96
C LEU A 24 -10.83 -16.67 -21.94
N ILE A 25 -11.36 -15.87 -21.03
CA ILE A 25 -12.34 -16.34 -20.03
C ILE A 25 -13.63 -16.77 -20.71
N GLY A 26 -14.13 -15.99 -21.69
CA GLY A 26 -15.29 -16.36 -22.49
C GLY A 26 -15.08 -17.66 -23.27
N GLY A 27 -13.91 -17.83 -23.89
CA GLY A 27 -13.54 -19.02 -24.65
C GLY A 27 -13.42 -20.27 -23.78
N ILE A 28 -12.72 -20.18 -22.65
CA ILE A 28 -12.56 -21.29 -21.70
C ILE A 28 -13.91 -21.66 -21.06
N SER A 29 -14.73 -20.67 -20.72
CA SER A 29 -16.08 -20.90 -20.20
C SER A 29 -17.00 -21.56 -21.24
N GLY A 30 -16.87 -21.20 -22.52
CA GLY A 30 -17.61 -21.83 -23.61
C GLY A 30 -17.19 -23.29 -23.82
N TRP A 31 -15.88 -23.57 -23.81
CA TRP A 31 -15.35 -24.93 -23.92
C TRP A 31 -15.83 -25.81 -22.76
N PHE A 32 -15.65 -25.37 -21.51
CA PHE A 32 -16.04 -26.15 -20.34
C PHE A 32 -17.56 -26.34 -20.24
N GLY A 33 -18.35 -25.32 -20.58
CA GLY A 33 -19.82 -25.41 -20.62
C GLY A 33 -20.32 -26.43 -21.66
N ALA A 34 -19.70 -26.45 -22.84
CA ALA A 34 -20.02 -27.42 -23.90
C ALA A 34 -19.60 -28.85 -23.51
N ALA A 35 -18.41 -29.01 -22.95
CA ALA A 35 -17.91 -30.31 -22.51
C ALA A 35 -18.76 -30.90 -21.37
N LEU A 36 -19.10 -30.11 -20.35
CA LEU A 36 -19.88 -30.58 -19.20
C LEU A 36 -21.35 -30.87 -19.56
N SER A 37 -21.92 -30.10 -20.51
CA SER A 37 -23.28 -30.35 -20.99
C SER A 37 -23.43 -31.66 -21.77
N SER A 38 -22.32 -32.21 -22.27
CA SER A 38 -22.33 -33.50 -23.00
C SER A 38 -22.36 -34.72 -22.07
N SER A 39 -22.05 -34.55 -20.77
CA SER A 39 -21.90 -35.66 -19.81
C SER A 39 -23.12 -35.87 -18.89
N LEU A 40 -24.13 -34.98 -18.91
CA LEU A 40 -25.30 -35.06 -18.03
C LEU A 40 -26.61 -35.10 -18.84
N PRO A 41 -27.35 -36.22 -18.85
CA PRO A 41 -28.65 -36.31 -19.52
C PRO A 41 -29.70 -35.45 -18.81
N ASN A 42 -30.59 -34.79 -19.57
CA ASN A 42 -31.78 -34.04 -19.12
C ASN A 42 -31.57 -32.63 -18.49
N LEU A 43 -30.46 -31.95 -18.74
CA LEU A 43 -30.32 -30.53 -18.36
C LEU A 43 -30.44 -29.59 -19.58
N PRO A 44 -31.27 -28.52 -19.51
CA PRO A 44 -31.29 -27.51 -20.56
C PRO A 44 -29.91 -26.82 -20.63
N THR A 45 -29.30 -26.86 -21.81
CA THR A 45 -27.94 -26.38 -22.12
C THR A 45 -27.75 -24.90 -21.75
N GLY A 46 -28.77 -24.06 -21.93
CA GLY A 46 -28.71 -22.62 -21.65
C GLY A 46 -28.37 -22.27 -20.19
N PRO A 47 -29.20 -22.69 -19.20
CA PRO A 47 -28.94 -22.42 -17.78
C PRO A 47 -27.60 -22.97 -17.26
N VAL A 48 -27.17 -24.14 -17.74
CA VAL A 48 -25.90 -24.76 -17.32
C VAL A 48 -24.70 -23.92 -17.76
N ILE A 49 -24.71 -23.40 -18.99
CA ILE A 49 -23.66 -22.51 -19.50
C ILE A 49 -23.57 -21.23 -18.65
N VAL A 50 -24.71 -20.65 -18.25
CA VAL A 50 -24.73 -19.44 -17.42
C VAL A 50 -24.20 -19.71 -16.01
N LEU A 51 -24.53 -20.86 -15.40
CA LEU A 51 -24.02 -21.26 -14.09
C LEU A 51 -22.50 -21.48 -14.09
N VAL A 52 -21.98 -22.18 -15.10
CA VAL A 52 -20.53 -22.40 -15.25
C VAL A 52 -19.80 -21.08 -15.49
N ALA A 53 -20.33 -20.22 -16.37
CA ALA A 53 -19.78 -18.89 -16.60
C ALA A 53 -19.81 -18.01 -15.34
N GLY A 54 -20.89 -18.10 -14.55
CA GLY A 54 -21.01 -17.43 -13.27
C GLY A 54 -20.00 -17.91 -12.22
N ALA A 55 -19.76 -19.23 -12.14
CA ALA A 55 -18.78 -19.81 -11.24
C ALA A 55 -17.34 -19.40 -11.61
N ILE A 56 -17.00 -19.46 -12.91
CA ILE A 56 -15.69 -19.00 -13.42
C ILE A 56 -15.52 -17.49 -13.18
N PHE A 57 -16.59 -16.71 -13.37
CA PHE A 57 -16.57 -15.28 -13.09
C PHE A 57 -16.36 -14.99 -11.60
N LEU A 58 -17.03 -15.70 -10.70
CA LEU A 58 -16.84 -15.57 -9.25
C LEU A 58 -15.41 -15.94 -8.84
N LEU A 59 -14.87 -17.02 -9.38
CA LEU A 59 -13.49 -17.42 -9.13
C LEU A 59 -12.50 -16.36 -9.63
N SER A 60 -12.73 -15.83 -10.83
CA SER A 60 -11.95 -14.73 -11.41
C SER A 60 -12.03 -13.45 -10.57
N LEU A 61 -13.20 -13.14 -10.01
CA LEU A 61 -13.41 -11.99 -9.12
C LEU A 61 -12.62 -12.13 -7.82
N PHE A 62 -12.50 -13.35 -7.27
CA PHE A 62 -11.69 -13.63 -6.09
C PHE A 62 -10.18 -13.58 -6.37
N LEU A 63 -9.73 -14.10 -7.51
CA LEU A 63 -8.30 -14.18 -7.86
C LEU A 63 -7.74 -12.92 -8.57
N ALA A 64 -8.60 -11.95 -8.92
CA ALA A 64 -8.19 -10.74 -9.64
C ALA A 64 -7.13 -9.91 -8.87
N PRO A 65 -5.91 -9.70 -9.41
CA PRO A 65 -4.79 -9.09 -8.70
C PRO A 65 -4.83 -7.56 -8.62
N ARG A 66 -5.76 -6.89 -9.32
CA ARG A 66 -5.84 -5.41 -9.34
C ARG A 66 -7.11 -4.82 -8.73
N ARG A 67 -8.19 -5.61 -8.64
CA ARG A 67 -9.44 -5.24 -7.94
C ARG A 67 -10.18 -6.42 -7.30
N GLY A 68 -9.58 -7.60 -7.23
CA GLY A 68 -10.10 -8.66 -6.36
C GLY A 68 -9.95 -8.21 -4.91
N ILE A 69 -10.97 -8.48 -4.09
CA ILE A 69 -11.07 -8.06 -2.69
C ILE A 69 -9.81 -8.44 -1.89
N ILE A 70 -9.13 -9.51 -2.29
CA ILE A 70 -7.91 -10.01 -1.65
C ILE A 70 -6.68 -9.18 -2.06
N SER A 71 -6.58 -8.78 -3.34
CA SER A 71 -5.43 -8.02 -3.85
C SER A 71 -5.43 -6.56 -3.42
N SER A 72 -6.61 -5.92 -3.35
CA SER A 72 -6.75 -4.55 -2.87
C SER A 72 -6.49 -4.47 -1.37
N GLN A 73 -6.96 -5.47 -0.60
CA GLN A 73 -6.65 -5.55 0.81
C GLN A 73 -5.18 -5.91 1.07
N TRP A 74 -4.56 -6.73 0.22
CA TRP A 74 -3.13 -7.01 0.34
C TRP A 74 -2.25 -5.79 0.05
N SER A 75 -2.58 -5.01 -0.98
CA SER A 75 -1.86 -3.78 -1.30
C SER A 75 -2.09 -2.70 -0.23
N ALA A 76 -3.31 -2.57 0.28
CA ALA A 76 -3.63 -1.71 1.42
C ALA A 76 -2.91 -2.17 2.70
N TYR A 77 -2.83 -3.47 2.94
CA TYR A 77 -2.11 -4.04 4.09
C TYR A 77 -0.60 -3.74 4.00
N ARG A 78 0.02 -3.91 2.83
CA ARG A 78 1.42 -3.54 2.61
C ARG A 78 1.65 -2.03 2.80
N ARG A 79 0.72 -1.20 2.34
CA ARG A 79 0.79 0.27 2.49
C ARG A 79 0.70 0.66 3.97
N ASN A 80 -0.29 0.14 4.70
CA ASN A 80 -0.44 0.38 6.13
C ASN A 80 0.76 -0.08 6.96
N GLN A 81 1.46 -1.13 6.51
CA GLN A 81 2.68 -1.58 7.19
C GLN A 81 3.85 -0.62 7.03
N ARG A 82 4.03 0.01 5.86
CA ARG A 82 5.09 1.01 5.67
C ARG A 82 4.84 2.24 6.55
N ILE A 83 3.62 2.76 6.52
CA ILE A 83 3.19 3.89 7.36
C ILE A 83 3.44 3.60 8.85
N ALA A 84 3.13 2.38 9.31
CA ALA A 84 3.39 1.98 10.68
C ALA A 84 4.90 1.93 11.03
N GLU A 85 5.75 1.53 10.08
CA GLU A 85 7.21 1.52 10.25
C GLU A 85 7.75 2.96 10.30
N ASP A 86 7.32 3.82 9.39
CA ASP A 86 7.79 5.21 9.31
C ASP A 86 7.43 5.99 10.59
N HIS A 87 6.17 5.88 11.07
CA HIS A 87 5.75 6.50 12.33
C HIS A 87 6.46 5.94 13.57
N ALA A 88 6.86 4.67 13.54
CA ALA A 88 7.62 4.10 14.64
C ALA A 88 9.03 4.72 14.69
N LEU A 89 9.71 4.83 13.54
CA LEU A 89 11.03 5.45 13.46
C LEU A 89 10.99 6.92 13.88
N GLU A 90 9.98 7.66 13.42
CA GLU A 90 9.73 9.06 13.82
C GLU A 90 9.59 9.18 15.34
N HIS A 91 8.80 8.32 15.97
CA HIS A 91 8.63 8.32 17.42
C HIS A 91 9.94 8.03 18.17
N PHE A 92 10.81 7.14 17.66
CA PHE A 92 12.12 6.91 18.28
C PHE A 92 13.03 8.13 18.19
N ILE A 93 13.00 8.86 17.06
CA ILE A 93 13.77 10.10 16.89
C ILE A 93 13.32 11.17 17.90
N ASP A 94 12.01 11.30 18.11
CA ASP A 94 11.45 12.27 19.06
C ASP A 94 11.76 11.94 20.54
N HIS A 95 12.14 10.70 20.85
CA HIS A 95 12.41 10.20 22.21
C HIS A 95 13.86 9.77 22.40
N GLU A 96 14.82 10.59 21.95
CA GLU A 96 16.26 10.39 22.18
C GLU A 96 16.78 9.01 21.74
N ASP A 97 16.32 8.53 20.58
CA ASP A 97 16.73 7.27 19.96
C ASP A 97 16.41 6.00 20.79
N SER A 98 15.70 6.08 21.92
CA SER A 98 15.42 4.92 22.78
C SER A 98 14.05 4.95 23.46
N VAL A 99 13.37 3.80 23.48
CA VAL A 99 12.02 3.67 24.08
C VAL A 99 11.90 2.35 24.81
N SER A 100 11.41 2.41 26.05
CA SER A 100 11.15 1.21 26.87
C SER A 100 9.99 0.38 26.29
N ILE A 101 9.95 -0.92 26.57
CA ILE A 101 8.82 -1.79 26.16
C ILE A 101 7.48 -1.23 26.69
N HIS A 102 7.45 -0.79 27.94
CA HIS A 102 6.24 -0.26 28.57
C HIS A 102 5.78 1.02 27.88
N GLY A 103 6.71 1.95 27.58
CA GLY A 103 6.39 3.19 26.85
C GLY A 103 5.86 2.92 25.44
N LEU A 104 6.43 1.94 24.73
CA LEU A 104 5.91 1.50 23.43
C LEU A 104 4.48 0.96 23.51
N ILE A 105 4.19 0.12 24.51
CA ILE A 105 2.86 -0.45 24.71
C ILE A 105 1.86 0.66 25.04
N GLU A 106 2.20 1.57 25.95
CA GLU A 106 1.35 2.69 26.35
C GLU A 106 1.02 3.58 25.14
N LEU A 107 2.01 4.04 24.40
CA LEU A 107 1.83 4.88 23.22
C LEU A 107 0.90 4.24 22.16
N PHE A 108 1.18 2.98 21.79
CA PHE A 108 0.44 2.32 20.73
C PHE A 108 -0.92 1.78 21.20
N SER A 109 -1.13 1.60 22.50
CA SER A 109 -2.43 1.24 23.07
C SER A 109 -3.45 2.36 22.88
N VAL A 110 -3.05 3.62 23.01
CA VAL A 110 -3.90 4.80 22.72
C VAL A 110 -4.37 4.80 21.26
N ARG A 111 -3.55 4.28 20.33
CA ARG A 111 -3.90 4.10 18.92
C ARG A 111 -4.71 2.83 18.63
N GLY A 112 -5.15 2.10 19.66
CA GLY A 112 -5.95 0.87 19.54
C GLY A 112 -5.18 -0.34 19.00
N TRP A 113 -3.84 -0.34 19.06
CA TRP A 113 -3.04 -1.45 18.55
C TRP A 113 -2.86 -2.53 19.62
N SER A 114 -3.08 -3.79 19.22
CA SER A 114 -2.82 -4.93 20.10
C SER A 114 -1.32 -5.18 20.30
N ALA A 115 -0.94 -5.75 21.45
CA ALA A 115 0.44 -6.13 21.74
C ALA A 115 1.06 -7.04 20.65
N ARG A 116 0.25 -7.91 20.03
CA ARG A 116 0.67 -8.75 18.89
C ARG A 116 1.07 -7.92 17.67
N LYS A 117 0.33 -6.84 17.38
CA LYS A 117 0.62 -5.93 16.26
C LYS A 117 1.92 -5.17 16.50
N ILE A 118 2.11 -4.64 17.72
CA ILE A 118 3.32 -3.93 18.14
C ILE A 118 4.54 -4.86 18.04
N ASN A 119 4.47 -6.07 18.62
CA ASN A 119 5.56 -7.04 18.55
C ASN A 119 5.91 -7.42 17.09
N ARG A 120 4.91 -7.60 16.23
CA ARG A 120 5.14 -7.87 14.80
C ARG A 120 5.85 -6.72 14.09
N LEU A 121 5.52 -5.48 14.44
CA LEU A 121 6.17 -4.29 13.90
C LEU A 121 7.63 -4.21 14.37
N MET A 122 7.88 -4.35 15.68
CA MET A 122 9.23 -4.29 16.23
C MET A 122 10.14 -5.38 15.67
N ARG A 123 9.65 -6.62 15.54
CA ARG A 123 10.41 -7.71 14.88
C ARG A 123 10.77 -7.41 13.44
N ARG A 124 9.93 -6.67 12.72
CA ARG A 124 10.22 -6.27 11.32
C ARG A 124 11.24 -5.16 11.25
N LEU A 125 11.13 -4.15 12.10
CA LEU A 125 12.14 -3.10 12.21
C LEU A 125 13.49 -3.69 12.60
N GLN A 126 13.51 -4.66 13.51
CA GLN A 126 14.72 -5.38 13.89
C GLN A 126 15.29 -6.23 12.73
N ALA A 127 14.44 -6.94 11.99
CA ALA A 127 14.85 -7.71 10.81
C ALA A 127 15.40 -6.82 9.67
N LYS A 128 15.01 -5.54 9.63
CA LYS A 128 15.56 -4.52 8.73
C LYS A 128 16.80 -3.80 9.30
N HIS A 129 17.27 -4.21 10.48
CA HIS A 129 18.35 -3.58 11.22
C HIS A 129 18.10 -2.10 11.53
N PHE A 130 16.85 -1.66 11.69
CA PHE A 130 16.56 -0.27 12.08
C PHE A 130 16.49 -0.05 13.59
N VAL A 131 16.15 -1.10 14.34
CA VAL A 131 16.09 -1.05 15.80
C VAL A 131 16.80 -2.25 16.40
N GLU A 132 17.36 -2.06 17.56
CA GLU A 132 17.96 -3.09 18.40
C GLU A 132 17.22 -3.17 19.73
N PHE A 133 17.26 -4.34 20.34
CA PHE A 133 16.64 -4.57 21.64
C PHE A 133 17.73 -4.95 22.64
N SER A 134 17.95 -4.09 23.64
CA SER A 134 18.96 -4.28 24.67
C SER A 134 18.40 -3.84 26.02
N SER A 135 18.68 -4.61 27.08
CA SER A 135 18.32 -4.24 28.46
C SER A 135 16.87 -3.77 28.65
N SER A 136 15.90 -4.46 28.03
CA SER A 136 14.46 -4.13 28.06
C SER A 136 14.03 -2.83 27.38
N VAL A 137 14.93 -2.24 26.59
CA VAL A 137 14.73 -1.01 25.82
C VAL A 137 14.96 -1.30 24.33
N TRP A 138 14.14 -0.67 23.49
CA TRP A 138 14.38 -0.62 22.06
C TRP A 138 15.17 0.65 21.73
N SER A 139 16.22 0.53 20.94
CA SER A 139 17.04 1.66 20.50
C SER A 139 17.15 1.70 18.99
N LEU A 140 17.26 2.89 18.40
CA LEU A 140 17.58 3.05 16.99
C LEU A 140 19.02 2.62 16.72
N THR A 141 19.22 1.91 15.61
CA THR A 141 20.55 1.69 15.03
C THR A 141 20.99 2.92 14.22
N PRO A 142 22.26 3.03 13.83
CA PRO A 142 22.70 4.10 12.92
C PRO A 142 21.91 4.14 11.60
N THR A 143 21.55 2.97 11.06
CA THR A 143 20.76 2.84 9.83
C THR A 143 19.28 3.17 10.04
N GLY A 144 18.71 2.85 11.20
CA GLY A 144 17.36 3.27 11.57
C GLY A 144 17.28 4.77 11.77
N ARG A 145 18.29 5.36 12.41
CA ARG A 145 18.37 6.80 12.65
C ARG A 145 18.48 7.58 11.35
N SER A 146 19.35 7.16 10.43
CA SER A 146 19.45 7.80 9.11
C SER A 146 18.12 7.74 8.35
N ARG A 147 17.45 6.57 8.38
CA ARG A 147 16.12 6.41 7.77
C ARG A 147 15.07 7.32 8.40
N GLY A 148 15.02 7.41 9.73
CA GLY A 148 14.10 8.28 10.47
C GLY A 148 14.33 9.76 10.13
N LEU A 149 15.58 10.20 10.08
CA LEU A 149 15.94 11.57 9.68
C LEU A 149 15.55 11.86 8.23
N THR A 150 15.73 10.93 7.30
CA THR A 150 15.25 11.08 5.92
C THR A 150 13.72 11.27 5.87
N ILE A 151 12.98 10.49 6.65
CA ILE A 151 11.50 10.61 6.73
C ILE A 151 11.11 12.00 7.25
N GLN A 152 11.72 12.45 8.36
CA GLN A 152 11.43 13.76 8.94
C GLN A 152 11.81 14.91 8.00
N ARG A 153 12.96 14.82 7.31
CA ARG A 153 13.38 15.76 6.28
C ARG A 153 12.34 15.86 5.16
N ASN A 154 11.91 14.72 4.61
CA ASN A 154 10.95 14.69 3.51
C ASN A 154 9.58 15.28 3.93
N HIS A 155 9.14 15.01 5.16
CA HIS A 155 7.93 15.63 5.73
C HIS A 155 8.03 17.15 5.83
N ARG A 156 9.17 17.66 6.31
CA ARG A 156 9.41 19.11 6.39
C ARG A 156 9.44 19.76 5.02
N LEU A 157 10.14 19.16 4.06
CA LEU A 157 10.21 19.65 2.68
C LEU A 157 8.82 19.70 2.04
N TRP A 158 8.02 18.65 2.22
CA TRP A 158 6.65 18.63 1.71
C TRP A 158 5.79 19.71 2.35
N THR A 159 5.87 19.87 3.67
CA THR A 159 5.11 20.90 4.39
C THR A 159 5.50 22.30 3.92
N GLN A 160 6.80 22.57 3.78
CA GLN A 160 7.32 23.83 3.25
C GLN A 160 6.85 24.06 1.81
N TYR A 161 6.87 23.03 0.97
CA TYR A 161 6.36 23.09 -0.40
C TYR A 161 4.87 23.44 -0.44
N LEU A 162 4.04 22.78 0.37
CA LEU A 162 2.60 23.07 0.44
C LEU A 162 2.32 24.51 0.90
N ILE A 163 3.13 25.06 1.80
CA ILE A 163 2.99 26.44 2.30
C ILE A 163 3.47 27.46 1.26
N SER A 164 4.65 27.24 0.69
CA SER A 164 5.30 28.19 -0.25
C SER A 164 4.72 28.16 -1.66
N HIS A 165 4.15 27.02 -2.08
CA HIS A 165 3.65 26.78 -3.43
C HIS A 165 2.19 26.27 -3.42
N ALA A 166 1.36 26.83 -2.54
CA ALA A 166 -0.04 26.42 -2.35
C ALA A 166 -0.87 26.39 -3.65
N ASP A 167 -0.63 27.33 -4.56
CA ASP A 167 -1.35 27.44 -5.84
C ASP A 167 -1.08 26.25 -6.79
N VAL A 168 0.14 25.69 -6.74
CA VAL A 168 0.56 24.54 -7.56
C VAL A 168 0.25 23.22 -6.84
N ALA A 169 0.34 23.24 -5.51
CA ALA A 169 0.06 22.09 -4.65
C ALA A 169 -1.39 21.62 -4.73
N ALA A 170 -2.35 22.52 -4.96
CA ALA A 170 -3.77 22.18 -5.08
C ALA A 170 -4.05 21.12 -6.18
N ASN A 171 -3.24 21.09 -7.24
CA ASN A 171 -3.35 20.12 -8.33
C ASN A 171 -2.63 18.79 -8.04
N HIS A 172 -1.94 18.67 -6.90
CA HIS A 172 -0.96 17.62 -6.60
C HIS A 172 -1.08 17.05 -5.17
N VAL A 173 -2.16 17.35 -4.46
CA VAL A 173 -2.41 16.94 -3.05
C VAL A 173 -2.36 15.42 -2.84
N ASP A 174 -2.64 14.62 -3.89
CA ASP A 174 -2.62 13.16 -3.81
C ASP A 174 -1.22 12.53 -3.81
N TRP A 175 -0.15 13.33 -3.99
CA TRP A 175 1.22 12.83 -3.94
C TRP A 175 1.63 12.48 -2.50
N SER A 176 2.17 11.27 -2.33
CA SER A 176 2.66 10.81 -1.03
C SER A 176 3.97 11.51 -0.67
N VAL A 177 4.18 11.83 0.62
CA VAL A 177 5.42 12.38 1.18
C VAL A 177 6.68 11.57 0.78
N ASP A 178 6.54 10.27 0.56
CA ASP A 178 7.64 9.40 0.10
C ASP A 178 8.15 9.71 -1.33
N GLN A 179 7.38 10.43 -2.15
CA GLN A 179 7.70 10.70 -3.55
C GLN A 179 8.31 12.10 -3.77
N VAL A 180 8.48 12.89 -2.71
CA VAL A 180 9.00 14.26 -2.75
C VAL A 180 10.28 14.35 -3.59
N GLU A 181 11.24 13.45 -3.37
CA GLU A 181 12.52 13.44 -4.09
C GLU A 181 12.41 13.04 -5.58
N HIS A 182 11.34 12.37 -5.98
CA HIS A 182 11.13 11.96 -7.37
C HIS A 182 10.27 12.95 -8.15
N VAL A 183 9.67 13.90 -7.45
CA VAL A 183 8.63 14.77 -7.98
C VAL A 183 9.06 16.24 -7.93
N LEU A 184 9.85 16.63 -6.92
CA LEU A 184 10.53 17.91 -6.89
C LEU A 184 11.86 17.78 -7.63
N SER A 185 12.17 18.74 -8.50
CA SER A 185 13.51 18.83 -9.13
C SER A 185 14.59 19.07 -8.06
N GLU A 186 15.81 18.60 -8.31
CA GLU A 186 16.95 18.82 -7.39
C GLU A 186 17.11 20.30 -7.01
N ASP A 187 16.93 21.21 -7.98
CA ASP A 187 16.98 22.66 -7.76
C ASP A 187 15.89 23.17 -6.80
N LEU A 188 14.68 22.59 -6.85
CA LEU A 188 13.56 22.99 -6.00
C LEU A 188 13.75 22.43 -4.58
N VAL A 189 14.29 21.22 -4.45
CA VAL A 189 14.69 20.66 -3.16
C VAL A 189 15.75 21.56 -2.50
N ALA A 190 16.78 21.97 -3.24
CA ALA A 190 17.82 22.86 -2.72
C ALA A 190 17.25 24.21 -2.24
N GLN A 191 16.32 24.80 -2.98
CA GLN A 191 15.63 26.03 -2.57
C GLN A 191 14.80 25.86 -1.29
N LEU A 192 14.05 24.74 -1.17
CA LEU A 192 13.26 24.47 0.03
C LEU A 192 14.14 24.18 1.25
N GLU A 193 15.28 23.51 1.06
CA GLU A 193 16.27 23.28 2.12
C GLU A 193 16.90 24.59 2.60
N ASP A 194 17.22 25.52 1.69
CA ASP A 194 17.73 26.86 2.02
C ASP A 194 16.69 27.66 2.83
N GLN A 195 15.42 27.62 2.42
CA GLN A 195 14.33 28.25 3.17
C GLN A 195 14.13 27.65 4.58
N LEU A 196 14.27 26.33 4.72
CA LEU A 196 14.18 25.67 6.03
C LEU A 196 15.33 26.07 6.95
N GLN A 197 16.54 26.31 6.41
CA GLN A 197 17.68 26.81 7.19
C GLN A 197 17.49 28.28 7.61
N LEU A 198 16.95 29.12 6.72
CA LEU A 198 16.67 30.53 7.00
C LEU A 198 15.51 30.75 7.98
N GLY A 199 14.51 29.86 8.01
CA GLY A 199 13.37 29.94 8.92
C GLY A 199 13.58 29.30 10.31
N SER A 200 14.72 28.65 10.54
CA SER A 200 15.06 27.97 11.81
C SER A 200 16.09 28.71 12.66
N THR A 201 16.46 29.93 12.29
CA THR A 201 17.19 30.86 13.16
C THR A 201 16.22 31.47 14.19
N PRO A 202 16.52 31.40 15.50
CA PRO A 202 15.68 31.94 16.58
C PRO A 202 15.53 33.46 16.56
#